data_AF-A0AA38PCF2-F1
#
_entry.id   AF-A0AA38PCF2-F1
#
_cell.length_a   1.000
_cell.length_b   1.000
_cell.length_c   1.000
_cell.angle_alpha   90.00
_cell.angle_beta   90.00
_cell.angle_gamma   90.00
#
_symmetry.space_group_name_H-M   'P 1'
#
loop_
_entity.id
_entity.type
_entity.pdbx_description
1 polymer ?
#
loop_
_entity_poly.entity_id
_entity_poly.type
_entity_poly.pdbx_seq_one_letter_code
_entity_poly.pdbx_strand_id
1 'polypeptide(L)'
;MLTRNLYRIRYPQLVGVRVCLGVAEAGLFPGVAYYLSLWYPRNALQSRIGLFFGAATIAGAFSGLFAFAISFMSGTRGLLGWSWIFITEGILTVTVGLVAFLVLVDFPVTASFLTPEERAFIVRKKKYDNSSVGEEEKFDVKYVYQAFTDWQVWIHILIYMSLIGPLYGITLFLPTIISDFGEFSTAISQLLTVPPYIFATLVLGFFAYYSDKIMMRSPFILAAQILCLIGFSINIANVSSGAKYFGTFLIVAGSYSGFPGIVAWLGNNLSGQYKRGVGMALHIGIGNFSGAIASNIFRTQDKPRFILGHGIELMFVGIGMILLPVTVFVYSRINLKRARFMERVAEGLEKQPSVKELRELGDRAPNFRYIL
;
A
#
# COMPACT_ATOMS: atom_id res chain seq x y z
N MET A 1 31.20 37.78 2.07
CA MET A 1 31.39 37.08 0.78
C MET A 1 31.95 35.65 0.92
N LEU A 2 32.46 35.23 2.09
CA LEU A 2 33.11 33.92 2.31
C LEU A 2 32.24 32.80 2.91
N THR A 3 30.97 33.04 3.26
CA THR A 3 30.07 32.01 3.82
C THR A 3 29.09 31.40 2.81
N ARG A 4 29.07 31.88 1.55
CA ARG A 4 28.12 31.39 0.52
C ARG A 4 28.58 30.15 -0.25
N ASN A 5 29.80 29.66 -0.05
CA ASN A 5 30.39 28.60 -0.88
C ASN A 5 30.52 27.21 -0.22
N LEU A 6 30.16 27.04 1.06
CA LEU A 6 30.42 25.79 1.80
C LEU A 6 29.34 24.69 1.66
N TYR A 7 28.20 24.97 1.03
CA TYR A 7 27.09 24.00 0.93
C TYR A 7 26.43 23.93 -0.46
N ARG A 8 27.20 24.04 -1.55
CA ARG A 8 26.66 23.77 -2.89
C ARG A 8 26.63 22.25 -3.13
N ILE A 9 25.54 21.61 -2.71
CA ILE A 9 25.21 20.24 -3.14
C ILE A 9 25.15 20.27 -4.68
N ARG A 10 26.06 19.55 -5.33
CA ARG A 10 26.04 19.40 -6.79
C ARG A 10 24.97 18.39 -7.17
N TYR A 11 24.31 18.59 -8.30
CA TYR A 11 23.26 17.68 -8.78
C TYR A 11 23.67 16.19 -8.74
N PRO A 12 24.89 15.79 -9.16
CA PRO A 12 25.32 14.39 -9.02
C PRO A 12 25.38 13.88 -7.58
N GLN A 13 25.71 14.73 -6.61
CA GLN A 13 25.72 14.37 -5.18
C GLN A 13 24.29 14.16 -4.68
N LEU A 14 23.35 15.01 -5.09
CA LEU A 14 21.93 14.84 -4.77
C LEU A 14 21.39 13.52 -5.34
N VAL A 15 21.72 13.21 -6.61
CA VAL A 15 21.34 11.96 -7.25
C VAL A 15 21.94 10.76 -6.51
N GLY A 16 23.24 10.80 -6.17
CA GLY A 16 23.90 9.74 -5.41
C GLY A 16 23.22 9.46 -4.08
N VAL A 17 22.94 10.50 -3.29
CA VAL A 17 22.23 10.36 -2.01
C VAL A 17 20.82 9.80 -2.20
N ARG A 18 20.09 10.23 -3.24
CA ARG A 18 18.75 9.70 -3.57
C ARG A 18 18.78 8.21 -3.92
N VAL A 19 19.80 7.75 -4.66
CA VAL A 19 19.97 6.33 -4.97
C VAL A 19 20.26 5.53 -3.70
N CYS A 20 21.20 6.00 -2.85
CA CYS A 20 21.50 5.33 -1.59
C CYS A 20 20.27 5.23 -0.68
N LEU A 21 19.48 6.31 -0.57
CA LEU A 21 18.23 6.31 0.18
C LEU A 21 17.22 5.30 -0.40
N GLY A 22 17.03 5.30 -1.71
CA GLY A 22 16.14 4.35 -2.38
C GLY A 22 16.55 2.89 -2.16
N VAL A 23 17.85 2.59 -2.20
CA VAL A 23 18.36 1.23 -1.90
C VAL A 23 18.09 0.84 -0.45
N ALA A 24 18.27 1.77 0.50
CA ALA A 24 18.01 1.53 1.91
C ALA A 24 16.51 1.32 2.22
N GLU A 25 15.62 2.03 1.52
CA GLU A 25 14.17 2.00 1.77
C GLU A 25 13.42 0.93 0.97
N ALA A 26 13.99 0.42 -0.14
CA ALA A 26 13.32 -0.46 -1.08
C ALA A 26 12.70 -1.71 -0.42
N GLY A 27 13.35 -2.24 0.62
CA GLY A 27 12.89 -3.44 1.33
C GLY A 27 11.82 -3.19 2.39
N LEU A 28 11.60 -1.94 2.81
CA LEU A 28 10.79 -1.64 3.99
C LEU A 28 9.33 -2.08 3.81
N PHE A 29 8.64 -1.51 2.82
CA PHE A 29 7.22 -1.80 2.64
C PHE A 29 6.93 -3.26 2.22
N PRO A 30 7.61 -3.85 1.21
CA PRO A 30 7.38 -5.26 0.89
C PRO A 30 7.78 -6.19 2.04
N GLY A 31 8.84 -5.85 2.79
CA GLY A 31 9.27 -6.57 3.98
C GLY A 31 8.21 -6.57 5.08
N VAL A 32 7.66 -5.39 5.43
CA VAL A 32 6.60 -5.26 6.43
C VAL A 32 5.33 -6.00 6.00
N ALA A 33 4.88 -5.81 4.76
CA ALA A 33 3.67 -6.47 4.26
C ALA A 33 3.81 -8.00 4.28
N TYR A 34 4.97 -8.51 3.86
CA TYR A 34 5.28 -9.93 3.91
C TYR A 34 5.38 -10.44 5.35
N TYR A 35 6.09 -9.73 6.23
CA TYR A 35 6.20 -10.05 7.65
C TYR A 35 4.83 -10.16 8.32
N LEU A 36 3.94 -9.18 8.08
CA LEU A 36 2.57 -9.23 8.60
C LEU A 36 1.79 -10.44 8.07
N SER A 37 2.01 -10.86 6.82
CA SER A 37 1.41 -12.08 6.25
C SER A 37 1.91 -13.38 6.89
N LEU A 38 3.08 -13.34 7.54
CA LEU A 38 3.63 -14.48 8.29
C LEU A 38 3.11 -14.54 9.72
N TRP A 39 2.77 -13.40 10.32
CA TRP A 39 2.34 -13.30 11.71
C TRP A 39 0.82 -13.36 11.90
N TYR A 40 0.07 -12.93 10.88
CA TYR A 40 -1.39 -12.82 10.97
C TYR A 40 -2.10 -13.71 9.95
N PRO A 41 -3.24 -14.31 10.34
CA PRO A 41 -4.11 -15.03 9.42
C PRO A 41 -4.74 -14.09 8.38
N ARG A 42 -5.18 -14.66 7.26
CA ARG A 42 -5.81 -14.01 6.11
C ARG A 42 -7.00 -13.14 6.50
N ASN A 43 -7.71 -13.51 7.57
CA ASN A 43 -8.86 -12.78 8.09
C ASN A 43 -8.53 -11.53 8.91
N ALA A 44 -7.28 -11.34 9.30
CA ALA A 44 -6.85 -10.20 10.12
C ALA A 44 -5.75 -9.37 9.43
N LEU A 45 -5.32 -9.77 8.24
CA LEU A 45 -4.17 -9.18 7.56
C LEU A 45 -4.42 -7.72 7.16
N GLN A 46 -5.61 -7.37 6.68
CA GLN A 46 -5.87 -6.01 6.19
C GLN A 46 -5.88 -4.99 7.31
N SER A 47 -6.43 -5.29 8.49
CA SER A 47 -6.38 -4.36 9.63
C SER A 47 -4.96 -4.06 10.07
N ARG A 48 -4.03 -5.00 9.92
CA ARG A 48 -2.63 -4.81 10.31
C ARG A 48 -1.86 -3.99 9.29
N ILE A 49 -2.04 -4.29 8.01
CA ILE A 49 -1.49 -3.45 6.92
C ILE A 49 -2.11 -2.05 6.97
N GLY A 50 -3.41 -1.97 7.26
CA GLY A 50 -4.17 -0.73 7.41
C GLY A 50 -3.70 0.11 8.60
N LEU A 51 -3.30 -0.51 9.72
CA LEU A 51 -2.68 0.22 10.84
C LEU A 51 -1.33 0.83 10.44
N PHE A 52 -0.49 0.05 9.75
CA PHE A 52 0.79 0.54 9.23
C PHE A 52 0.59 1.71 8.25
N PHE A 53 -0.35 1.58 7.31
CA PHE A 53 -0.67 2.65 6.36
C PHE A 53 -1.37 3.84 7.03
N GLY A 54 -2.18 3.61 8.05
CA GLY A 54 -2.85 4.66 8.81
C GLY A 54 -1.87 5.56 9.53
N ALA A 55 -0.75 5.01 10.02
CA ALA A 55 0.35 5.82 10.55
C ALA A 55 0.94 6.76 9.48
N ALA A 56 1.07 6.29 8.23
CA ALA A 56 1.51 7.14 7.11
C ALA A 56 0.48 8.22 6.77
N THR A 57 -0.82 7.91 6.78
CA THR A 57 -1.90 8.90 6.57
C THR A 57 -1.88 10.00 7.64
N ILE A 58 -1.73 9.61 8.91
CA ILE A 58 -1.64 10.54 10.04
C ILE A 58 -0.37 11.39 9.94
N ALA A 59 0.77 10.77 9.60
CA ALA A 59 2.01 11.50 9.36
C ALA A 59 1.84 12.53 8.23
N GLY A 60 1.14 12.17 7.15
CA GLY A 60 0.78 13.08 6.06
C GLY A 60 0.02 14.32 6.55
N ALA A 61 -0.95 14.13 7.46
CA ALA A 61 -1.71 15.24 8.05
C ALA A 61 -0.80 16.26 8.75
N PHE A 62 0.19 15.80 9.51
CA PHE A 62 1.04 16.69 10.31
C PHE A 62 2.36 17.10 9.63
N SER A 63 2.76 16.44 8.55
CA SER A 63 4.05 16.66 7.87
C SER A 63 4.28 18.11 7.43
N GLY A 64 3.29 18.73 6.77
CA GLY A 64 3.36 20.12 6.33
C GLY A 64 3.47 21.11 7.49
N LEU A 65 2.79 20.83 8.61
CA LEU A 65 2.84 21.64 9.81
C LEU A 65 4.21 21.53 10.51
N PHE A 66 4.76 20.32 10.62
CA PHE A 66 6.11 20.11 11.14
C PHE A 66 7.16 20.79 10.28
N ALA A 67 7.07 20.68 8.94
CA ALA A 67 7.97 21.36 8.02
C ALA A 67 7.90 22.89 8.17
N PHE A 68 6.70 23.44 8.32
CA PHE A 68 6.50 24.87 8.59
C PHE A 68 7.12 25.28 9.94
N ALA A 69 6.91 24.51 11.00
CA ALA A 69 7.49 24.79 12.32
C ALA A 69 9.03 24.76 12.30
N ILE A 70 9.63 23.75 11.64
CA ILE A 70 11.09 23.63 11.52
C ILE A 70 11.67 24.74 10.62
N SER A 71 10.88 25.29 9.69
CA SER A 71 11.34 26.38 8.83
C SER A 71 11.75 27.63 9.60
N PHE A 72 11.21 27.86 10.81
CA PHE A 72 11.64 28.95 11.71
C PHE A 72 13.07 28.79 12.24
N MET A 73 13.67 27.60 12.14
CA MET A 73 15.08 27.37 12.46
C MET A 73 16.04 27.86 11.36
N SER A 74 15.54 28.47 10.29
CA SER A 74 16.39 29.07 9.25
C SER A 74 17.33 30.12 9.82
N GLY A 75 18.62 30.02 9.51
CA GLY A 75 19.68 30.89 10.06
C GLY A 75 20.33 30.35 11.33
N THR A 76 19.71 29.38 12.01
CA THR A 76 20.29 28.74 13.20
C THR A 76 21.56 27.98 12.80
N ARG A 77 22.69 28.27 13.45
CA ARG A 77 24.03 27.74 13.11
C ARG A 77 24.45 27.94 11.65
N GLY A 78 23.91 28.97 10.98
CA GLY A 78 24.22 29.27 9.58
C GLY A 78 23.62 28.30 8.56
N LEU A 79 22.72 27.41 8.98
CA LEU A 79 22.04 26.46 8.10
C LEU A 79 20.69 27.01 7.63
N LEU A 80 20.25 26.55 6.46
CA LEU A 80 18.93 26.85 5.92
C LEU A 80 17.87 25.97 6.61
N GLY A 81 16.64 26.46 6.73
CA GLY A 81 15.55 25.72 7.41
C GLY A 81 15.31 24.31 6.84
N TRP A 82 15.43 24.11 5.53
CA TRP A 82 15.28 22.78 4.91
C TRP A 82 16.35 21.78 5.35
N SER A 83 17.56 22.23 5.69
CA SER A 83 18.63 21.35 6.17
C SER A 83 18.31 20.80 7.56
N TRP A 84 17.66 21.61 8.40
CA TRP A 84 17.21 21.17 9.71
C TRP A 84 16.15 20.07 9.63
N ILE A 85 15.24 20.12 8.65
CA ILE A 85 14.24 19.05 8.42
C ILE A 85 14.95 17.71 8.22
N PHE A 86 15.94 17.63 7.32
CA PHE A 86 16.70 16.39 7.08
C PHE A 86 17.48 15.92 8.31
N ILE A 87 18.06 16.83 9.09
CA ILE A 87 18.82 16.48 10.28
C ILE A 87 17.90 15.90 11.36
N THR A 88 16.80 16.59 11.68
CA THR A 88 15.90 16.18 12.75
C THR A 88 15.15 14.90 12.41
N GLU A 89 14.60 14.80 11.19
CA GLU A 89 13.91 13.60 10.74
C GLU A 89 14.88 12.43 10.54
N GLY A 90 16.08 12.69 10.04
CA GLY A 90 17.12 11.67 9.89
C GLY A 90 17.53 11.05 11.23
N ILE A 91 17.77 11.86 12.26
CA ILE A 91 18.11 11.38 13.61
C ILE A 91 16.97 10.54 14.19
N LEU A 92 15.73 11.00 14.05
CA LEU A 92 14.55 10.28 14.54
C LEU A 92 14.42 8.91 13.82
N THR A 93 14.55 8.88 12.50
CA THR A 93 14.47 7.66 11.70
C THR A 93 15.57 6.66 12.06
N VAL A 94 16.82 7.10 12.23
CA VAL A 94 17.91 6.23 12.68
C VAL A 94 17.64 5.66 14.06
N THR A 95 17.13 6.48 14.98
CA THR A 95 16.79 6.05 16.35
C THR A 95 15.70 4.99 16.33
N VAL A 96 14.62 5.21 15.56
CA VAL A 96 13.54 4.23 15.39
C VAL A 96 14.05 2.95 14.74
N GLY A 97 14.95 3.04 13.75
CA GLY A 97 15.58 1.88 13.11
C GLY A 97 16.41 1.05 14.09
N LEU A 98 17.21 1.68 14.97
CA LEU A 98 17.98 0.99 16.01
C LEU A 98 17.06 0.30 17.02
N VAL A 99 15.98 0.96 17.44
CA VAL A 99 14.99 0.36 18.34
C VAL A 99 14.30 -0.83 17.66
N ALA A 100 13.89 -0.68 16.39
CA ALA A 100 13.26 -1.75 15.63
C ALA A 100 14.19 -2.98 15.51
N PHE A 101 15.49 -2.78 15.30
CA PHE A 101 16.47 -3.87 15.27
C PHE A 101 16.54 -4.68 16.57
N LEU A 102 16.32 -4.04 17.72
CA LEU A 102 16.35 -4.72 19.02
C LEU A 102 15.01 -5.37 19.40
N VAL A 103 13.89 -4.85 18.89
CA VAL A 103 12.54 -5.23 19.32
C VAL A 103 11.86 -6.20 18.34
N LEU A 104 12.19 -6.14 17.05
CA LEU A 104 11.49 -6.91 16.02
C LEU A 104 11.95 -8.37 16.01
N VAL A 105 10.99 -9.29 16.13
CA VAL A 105 11.23 -10.74 16.16
C VAL A 105 10.85 -11.34 14.80
N ASP A 106 11.69 -12.16 14.19
CA ASP A 106 11.43 -12.67 12.83
C ASP A 106 10.16 -13.54 12.70
N PHE A 107 9.95 -14.48 13.63
CA PHE A 107 8.86 -15.46 13.52
C PHE A 107 8.12 -15.65 14.86
N PRO A 108 6.83 -16.01 14.82
CA PRO A 108 6.09 -16.34 16.05
C PRO A 108 6.77 -17.44 16.88
N VAL A 109 7.48 -18.38 16.21
CA VAL A 109 8.18 -19.49 16.85
C VAL A 109 9.41 -19.03 17.64
N THR A 110 10.08 -17.97 17.18
CA THR A 110 11.29 -17.41 17.81
C THR A 110 10.98 -16.29 18.81
N ALA A 111 9.70 -15.94 18.98
CA ALA A 111 9.26 -14.88 19.88
C ALA A 111 9.50 -15.21 21.35
N SER A 112 10.41 -14.46 21.97
CA SER A 112 10.75 -14.57 23.40
C SER A 112 9.68 -14.02 24.32
N PHE A 113 8.80 -13.13 23.83
CA PHE A 113 7.74 -12.50 24.62
C PHE A 113 6.45 -13.34 24.70
N LEU A 114 6.32 -14.41 23.91
CA LEU A 114 5.15 -15.28 23.91
C LEU A 114 5.32 -16.46 24.86
N THR A 115 4.26 -16.81 25.59
CA THR A 115 4.23 -18.07 26.34
C THR A 115 4.20 -19.27 25.39
N PRO A 116 4.62 -20.47 25.84
CA PRO A 116 4.52 -21.69 25.03
C PRO A 116 3.11 -21.95 24.49
N GLU A 117 2.08 -21.66 25.28
CA GLU A 117 0.67 -21.83 24.92
C GLU A 117 0.25 -20.83 23.83
N GLU A 118 0.63 -19.56 23.96
CA GLU A 118 0.35 -18.51 22.97
C GLU A 118 1.06 -18.81 21.64
N ARG A 119 2.32 -19.24 21.70
CA ARG A 119 3.08 -19.66 20.53
C ARG A 119 2.41 -20.83 19.82
N ALA A 120 2.01 -21.86 20.58
CA ALA A 120 1.28 -23.00 20.03
C ALA A 120 -0.05 -22.58 19.39
N PHE A 121 -0.77 -21.66 20.01
CA PHE A 121 -2.01 -21.10 19.47
C PHE A 121 -1.80 -20.37 18.14
N ILE A 122 -0.79 -19.49 18.03
CA ILE A 122 -0.50 -18.74 16.80
C ILE A 122 -0.08 -19.68 15.68
N VAL A 123 0.84 -20.61 15.96
CA VAL A 123 1.31 -21.61 14.99
C VAL A 123 0.14 -22.46 14.49
N ARG A 124 -0.73 -22.90 15.40
CA ARG A 124 -1.92 -23.68 15.05
C ARG A 124 -2.87 -22.87 14.19
N LYS A 125 -3.22 -21.65 14.61
CA LYS A 125 -4.14 -20.76 13.88
C LYS A 125 -3.65 -20.49 12.46
N LYS A 126 -2.35 -20.26 12.28
CA LYS A 126 -1.74 -20.06 10.95
C LYS A 126 -1.77 -21.33 10.10
N LYS A 127 -1.48 -22.49 10.69
CA LYS A 127 -1.46 -23.79 9.99
C LYS A 127 -2.85 -24.22 9.47
N TYR A 128 -3.93 -23.78 10.10
CA TYR A 128 -5.30 -24.04 9.62
C TYR A 128 -5.82 -23.00 8.64
N ASP A 129 -5.25 -21.79 8.63
CA ASP A 129 -5.70 -20.66 7.79
C ASP A 129 -5.02 -20.63 6.41
N ASN A 130 -3.75 -21.02 6.33
CA ASN A 130 -3.24 -21.59 5.09
C ASN A 130 -3.90 -22.96 4.95
N SER A 131 -4.73 -23.17 3.93
CA SER A 131 -5.29 -24.49 3.65
C SER A 131 -4.18 -25.56 3.67
N SER A 132 -4.54 -26.83 3.88
CA SER A 132 -3.64 -28.02 4.05
C SER A 132 -2.39 -28.18 3.13
N VAL A 133 -2.23 -27.28 2.17
CA VAL A 133 -1.08 -26.93 1.33
C VAL A 133 0.20 -26.60 2.10
N GLY A 134 0.16 -26.22 3.39
CA GLY A 134 1.38 -26.02 4.21
C GLY A 134 2.31 -24.87 3.76
N GLU A 135 3.33 -24.56 4.56
CA GLU A 135 4.43 -23.66 4.16
C GLU A 135 5.65 -24.51 3.80
N GLU A 136 6.28 -24.26 2.65
CA GLU A 136 7.48 -25.00 2.25
C GLU A 136 8.71 -24.48 2.98
N GLU A 137 9.49 -25.39 3.54
CA GLU A 137 10.62 -25.08 4.42
C GLU A 137 11.93 -24.79 3.65
N LYS A 138 12.00 -25.13 2.36
CA LYS A 138 13.22 -24.98 1.55
C LYS A 138 12.97 -24.09 0.34
N PHE A 139 13.85 -23.11 0.18
CA PHE A 139 13.87 -22.24 -0.99
C PHE A 139 14.19 -23.05 -2.26
N ASP A 140 13.46 -22.74 -3.33
CA ASP A 140 13.65 -23.30 -4.67
C ASP A 140 13.35 -22.21 -5.71
N VAL A 141 14.19 -22.09 -6.72
CA VAL A 141 14.06 -21.08 -7.80
C VAL A 141 12.73 -21.25 -8.54
N LYS A 142 12.14 -22.45 -8.54
CA LYS A 142 10.81 -22.67 -9.14
C LYS A 142 9.74 -21.72 -8.58
N TYR A 143 9.80 -21.34 -7.30
CA TYR A 143 8.80 -20.43 -6.70
C TYR A 143 8.91 -19.01 -7.24
N VAL A 144 10.12 -18.59 -7.61
CA VAL A 144 10.35 -17.32 -8.30
C VAL A 144 9.65 -17.37 -9.66
N TYR A 145 9.94 -18.40 -10.46
CA TYR A 145 9.32 -18.57 -11.78
C TYR A 145 7.78 -18.69 -11.70
N GLN A 146 7.26 -19.42 -10.70
CA GLN A 146 5.82 -19.50 -10.46
C GLN A 146 5.19 -18.14 -10.16
N ALA A 147 5.87 -17.26 -9.42
CA ALA A 147 5.35 -15.91 -9.16
C ALA A 147 5.38 -15.03 -10.42
N PHE A 148 6.46 -15.08 -11.21
CA PHE A 148 6.58 -14.32 -12.46
C PHE A 148 5.59 -14.79 -13.55
N THR A 149 5.21 -16.06 -13.56
CA THR A 149 4.25 -16.62 -14.52
C THR A 149 2.81 -16.63 -13.99
N ASP A 150 2.56 -16.14 -12.78
CA ASP A 150 1.20 -16.09 -12.24
C ASP A 150 0.45 -14.85 -12.75
N TRP A 151 -0.63 -15.10 -13.49
CA TRP A 151 -1.51 -14.04 -13.98
C TRP A 151 -2.07 -13.17 -12.84
N GLN A 152 -2.26 -13.75 -11.64
CA GLN A 152 -2.81 -13.03 -10.50
C GLN A 152 -1.92 -11.88 -10.06
N VAL A 153 -0.59 -12.10 -10.07
CA VAL A 153 0.40 -11.10 -9.67
C VAL A 153 0.34 -9.92 -10.64
N TRP A 154 0.32 -10.18 -11.95
CA TRP A 154 0.29 -9.13 -12.96
C TRP A 154 -1.01 -8.32 -12.96
N ILE A 155 -2.17 -8.98 -12.82
CA ILE A 155 -3.43 -8.24 -12.71
C ILE A 155 -3.48 -7.42 -11.42
N HIS A 156 -2.98 -7.97 -10.30
CA HIS A 156 -2.89 -7.21 -9.05
C HIS A 156 -1.91 -6.04 -9.12
N ILE A 157 -0.80 -6.13 -9.87
CA ILE A 157 0.09 -4.97 -10.15
C ILE A 157 -0.70 -3.83 -10.78
N LEU A 158 -1.53 -4.10 -11.79
CA LEU A 158 -2.31 -3.06 -12.45
C LEU A 158 -3.40 -2.48 -11.52
N ILE A 159 -4.05 -3.34 -10.72
CA ILE A 159 -4.99 -2.90 -9.68
C ILE A 159 -4.27 -2.07 -8.61
N TYR A 160 -3.06 -2.42 -8.21
CA TYR A 160 -2.25 -1.66 -7.28
C TYR A 160 -1.95 -0.27 -7.84
N MET A 161 -1.49 -0.19 -9.09
CA MET A 161 -1.22 1.07 -9.79
C MET A 161 -2.45 1.98 -9.83
N SER A 162 -3.65 1.41 -9.93
CA SER A 162 -4.91 2.16 -9.98
C SER A 162 -5.25 2.94 -8.71
N LEU A 163 -4.69 2.59 -7.54
CA LEU A 163 -4.82 3.40 -6.32
C LEU A 163 -3.53 4.11 -5.93
N ILE A 164 -2.37 3.48 -6.13
CA ILE A 164 -1.11 4.06 -5.68
C ILE A 164 -0.67 5.26 -6.54
N GLY A 165 -1.00 5.28 -7.84
CA GLY A 165 -0.77 6.43 -8.71
C GLY A 165 -1.50 7.65 -8.14
N PRO A 166 -2.83 7.55 -7.97
CA PRO A 166 -3.64 8.57 -7.31
C PRO A 166 -3.15 8.99 -5.93
N LEU A 167 -2.72 8.01 -5.12
CA LEU A 167 -2.18 8.27 -3.79
C LEU A 167 -0.91 9.13 -3.85
N TYR A 168 0.02 8.81 -4.75
CA TYR A 168 1.24 9.60 -4.94
C TYR A 168 0.92 10.99 -5.48
N GLY A 169 0.07 11.10 -6.50
CA GLY A 169 -0.28 12.39 -7.10
C GLY A 169 -0.93 13.32 -6.09
N ILE A 170 -1.92 12.83 -5.34
CA ILE A 170 -2.56 13.66 -4.31
C ILE A 170 -1.58 13.99 -3.19
N THR A 171 -0.77 13.05 -2.70
CA THR A 171 0.13 13.30 -1.57
C THR A 171 1.22 14.33 -1.91
N LEU A 172 1.74 14.30 -3.13
CA LEU A 172 2.80 15.23 -3.56
C LEU A 172 2.25 16.63 -3.87
N PHE A 173 1.03 16.74 -4.39
CA PHE A 173 0.53 17.99 -4.97
C PHE A 173 -0.71 18.57 -4.27
N LEU A 174 -1.28 17.91 -3.26
CA LEU A 174 -2.49 18.37 -2.57
C LEU A 174 -2.40 19.82 -2.05
N PRO A 175 -1.31 20.27 -1.39
CA PRO A 175 -1.21 21.66 -0.95
C PRO A 175 -1.25 22.65 -2.13
N THR A 176 -0.59 22.30 -3.25
CA THR A 176 -0.56 23.11 -4.48
C THR A 176 -1.93 23.15 -5.16
N ILE A 177 -2.65 22.03 -5.16
CA ILE A 177 -4.02 21.96 -5.69
C ILE A 177 -4.95 22.84 -4.85
N ILE A 178 -4.83 22.76 -3.51
CA ILE A 178 -5.65 23.57 -2.60
C ILE A 178 -5.30 25.06 -2.68
N SER A 179 -4.03 25.45 -2.82
CA SER A 179 -3.67 26.87 -2.96
C SER A 179 -4.38 27.52 -4.14
N ASP A 180 -4.55 26.78 -5.23
CA ASP A 180 -5.17 27.26 -6.46
C ASP A 180 -6.71 27.35 -6.36
N PHE A 181 -7.33 26.86 -5.28
CA PHE A 181 -8.79 26.96 -5.06
C PHE A 181 -9.23 28.33 -4.54
N GLY A 182 -8.38 29.05 -3.82
CA GLY A 182 -8.76 30.29 -3.13
C GLY A 182 -7.61 31.25 -2.87
N GLU A 183 -6.49 31.10 -3.59
CA GLU A 183 -5.27 31.90 -3.42
C GLU A 183 -4.73 31.89 -1.98
N PHE A 184 -4.81 30.72 -1.34
CA PHE A 184 -4.35 30.58 0.04
C PHE A 184 -2.82 30.68 0.14
N SER A 185 -2.34 31.22 1.25
CA SER A 185 -0.91 31.18 1.58
C SER A 185 -0.44 29.74 1.77
N THR A 186 0.86 29.49 1.62
CA THR A 186 1.44 28.15 1.79
C THR A 186 1.08 27.53 3.15
N ALA A 187 1.09 28.32 4.22
CA ALA A 187 0.74 27.82 5.56
C ALA A 187 -0.73 27.40 5.65
N ILE A 188 -1.64 28.20 5.06
CA ILE A 188 -3.07 27.88 5.06
C ILE A 188 -3.34 26.65 4.18
N SER A 189 -2.73 26.54 3.00
CA SER A 189 -2.86 25.36 2.14
C SER A 189 -2.39 24.07 2.82
N GLN A 190 -1.28 24.13 3.57
CA GLN A 190 -0.80 22.98 4.36
C GLN A 190 -1.75 22.64 5.52
N LEU A 191 -2.33 23.64 6.18
CA LEU A 191 -3.32 23.40 7.23
C LEU A 191 -4.60 22.75 6.65
N LEU A 192 -5.02 23.19 5.47
CA LEU A 192 -6.20 22.65 4.78
C LEU A 192 -6.01 21.23 4.24
N THR A 193 -4.80 20.66 4.24
CA THR A 193 -4.62 19.24 3.94
C THR A 193 -4.95 18.33 5.12
N VAL A 194 -4.88 18.86 6.36
CA VAL A 194 -5.11 18.08 7.59
C VAL A 194 -6.49 17.42 7.60
N PRO A 195 -7.62 18.12 7.32
CA PRO A 195 -8.93 17.49 7.41
C PRO A 195 -9.17 16.34 6.42
N PRO A 196 -8.78 16.44 5.12
CA PRO A 196 -8.81 15.29 4.21
C PRO A 196 -8.05 14.06 4.74
N TYR A 197 -6.87 14.22 5.34
CA TYR A 197 -6.08 13.11 5.87
C TYR A 197 -6.70 12.47 7.12
N ILE A 198 -7.26 13.28 8.02
CA ILE A 198 -7.99 12.77 9.20
C ILE A 198 -9.21 11.96 8.74
N PHE A 199 -9.99 12.51 7.80
CA PHE A 199 -11.13 11.80 7.23
C PHE A 199 -10.71 10.48 6.58
N ALA A 200 -9.63 10.49 5.79
CA ALA A 200 -9.09 9.28 5.18
C ALA A 200 -8.65 8.23 6.19
N THR A 201 -8.09 8.65 7.33
CA THR A 201 -7.70 7.75 8.42
C THR A 201 -8.91 7.04 9.03
N LEU A 202 -10.02 7.76 9.24
CA LEU A 202 -11.27 7.19 9.74
C LEU A 202 -11.87 6.19 8.74
N VAL A 203 -11.92 6.55 7.45
CA VAL A 203 -12.44 5.67 6.38
C VAL A 203 -11.55 4.42 6.24
N LEU A 204 -10.23 4.58 6.31
CA LEU A 204 -9.28 3.47 6.30
C LEU A 204 -9.52 2.51 7.47
N GLY A 205 -9.67 3.02 8.70
CA GLY A 205 -9.98 2.19 9.87
C GLY A 205 -11.30 1.43 9.70
N PHE A 206 -12.33 2.09 9.19
CA PHE A 206 -13.62 1.47 8.89
C PHE A 206 -13.49 0.36 7.82
N PHE A 207 -12.86 0.63 6.67
CA PHE A 207 -12.69 -0.36 5.61
C PHE A 207 -11.85 -1.55 6.07
N ALA A 208 -10.77 -1.30 6.80
CA ALA A 208 -9.88 -2.36 7.27
C ALA A 208 -10.59 -3.30 8.26
N TYR A 209 -11.31 -2.74 9.25
CA TYR A 209 -12.04 -3.52 10.25
C TYR A 209 -13.18 -4.34 9.63
N TYR A 210 -14.04 -3.71 8.82
CA TYR A 210 -15.19 -4.41 8.25
C TYR A 210 -14.79 -5.40 7.17
N SER A 211 -13.76 -5.13 6.38
CA SER A 211 -13.25 -6.06 5.38
C SER A 211 -12.71 -7.35 6.00
N ASP A 212 -11.98 -7.24 7.11
CA ASP A 212 -11.54 -8.40 7.89
C ASP A 212 -12.73 -9.16 8.49
N LYS A 213 -13.72 -8.44 9.04
CA LYS A 213 -14.91 -9.04 9.66
C LYS A 213 -15.75 -9.85 8.66
N ILE A 214 -15.94 -9.35 7.44
CA ILE A 214 -16.76 -10.02 6.42
C ILE A 214 -15.97 -10.96 5.51
N MET A 215 -14.64 -11.02 5.66
CA MET A 215 -13.77 -11.87 4.83
C MET A 215 -13.82 -11.57 3.33
N MET A 216 -14.09 -10.32 2.95
CA MET A 216 -14.13 -9.86 1.57
C MET A 216 -13.36 -8.55 1.43
N ARG A 217 -12.48 -8.49 0.43
CA ARG A 217 -11.59 -7.38 0.12
C ARG A 217 -12.16 -6.52 -1.00
N SER A 218 -12.61 -7.14 -2.09
CA SER A 218 -13.01 -6.40 -3.30
C SER A 218 -14.12 -5.37 -3.11
N PRO A 219 -15.16 -5.54 -2.28
CA PRO A 219 -16.20 -4.52 -2.15
C PRO A 219 -15.66 -3.19 -1.59
N PHE A 220 -14.73 -3.27 -0.64
CA PHE A 220 -14.10 -2.09 -0.04
C PHE A 220 -13.08 -1.45 -0.97
N ILE A 221 -12.32 -2.26 -1.72
CA ILE A 221 -11.40 -1.73 -2.74
C ILE A 221 -12.21 -1.05 -3.85
N LEU A 222 -13.33 -1.62 -4.29
CA LEU A 222 -14.23 -1.01 -5.27
C LEU A 222 -14.87 0.27 -4.73
N ALA A 223 -15.32 0.28 -3.48
CA ALA A 223 -15.83 1.49 -2.84
C ALA A 223 -14.77 2.61 -2.81
N ALA A 224 -13.53 2.27 -2.47
CA ALA A 224 -12.40 3.20 -2.51
C ALA A 224 -12.15 3.75 -3.92
N GLN A 225 -12.20 2.90 -4.95
CA GLN A 225 -12.07 3.31 -6.36
C GLN A 225 -13.20 4.27 -6.77
N ILE A 226 -14.44 4.01 -6.34
CA ILE A 226 -15.58 4.89 -6.60
C ILE A 226 -15.38 6.25 -5.93
N LEU A 227 -14.86 6.29 -4.68
CA LEU A 227 -14.53 7.55 -4.01
C LEU A 227 -13.48 8.34 -4.80
N CYS A 228 -12.41 7.69 -5.27
CA CYS A 228 -11.42 8.33 -6.13
C CYS A 228 -12.04 8.83 -7.44
N LEU A 229 -12.85 8.00 -8.11
CA LEU A 229 -13.51 8.34 -9.37
C LEU A 229 -14.35 9.60 -9.22
N ILE A 230 -15.21 9.66 -8.20
CA ILE A 230 -16.04 10.83 -7.91
C ILE A 230 -15.17 12.03 -7.57
N GLY A 231 -14.18 11.86 -6.69
CA GLY A 231 -13.31 12.94 -6.23
C GLY A 231 -12.50 13.58 -7.36
N PHE A 232 -11.88 12.80 -8.23
CA PHE A 232 -11.16 13.31 -9.40
C PHE A 232 -12.10 13.89 -10.46
N SER A 233 -13.29 13.30 -10.65
CA SER A 233 -14.31 13.84 -11.57
C SER A 233 -14.79 15.22 -11.13
N ILE A 234 -14.94 15.45 -9.82
CA ILE A 234 -15.26 16.77 -9.27
C ILE A 234 -14.09 17.75 -9.50
N ASN A 235 -12.85 17.32 -9.28
CA ASN A 235 -11.69 18.19 -9.40
C ASN A 235 -11.36 18.59 -10.85
N ILE A 236 -11.58 17.70 -11.82
CA ILE A 236 -11.40 18.01 -13.24
C ILE A 236 -12.53 18.90 -13.80
N ALA A 237 -13.74 18.79 -13.24
CA ALA A 237 -14.90 19.55 -13.65
C ALA A 237 -14.77 21.05 -13.32
N ASN A 238 -15.52 21.87 -14.07
CA ASN A 238 -15.59 23.30 -13.82
C ASN A 238 -16.63 23.64 -12.74
N VAL A 239 -16.29 23.33 -11.49
CA VAL A 239 -17.17 23.54 -10.32
C VAL A 239 -16.54 24.52 -9.32
N SER A 240 -17.32 24.92 -8.32
CA SER A 240 -16.87 25.84 -7.27
C SER A 240 -15.70 25.28 -6.46
N SER A 241 -14.89 26.17 -5.89
CA SER A 241 -13.74 25.81 -5.05
C SER A 241 -14.12 24.93 -3.85
N GLY A 242 -15.30 25.16 -3.25
CA GLY A 242 -15.83 24.32 -2.18
C GLY A 242 -16.11 22.88 -2.63
N ALA A 243 -16.68 22.71 -3.83
CA ALA A 243 -16.90 21.38 -4.41
C ALA A 243 -15.56 20.68 -4.69
N LYS A 244 -14.56 21.39 -5.25
CA LYS A 244 -13.23 20.82 -5.48
C LYS A 244 -12.56 20.37 -4.17
N TYR A 245 -12.65 21.20 -3.13
CA TYR A 245 -12.14 20.85 -1.80
C TYR A 245 -12.84 19.61 -1.24
N PHE A 246 -14.16 19.50 -1.34
CA PHE A 246 -14.88 18.26 -1.02
C PHE A 246 -14.38 17.06 -1.85
N GLY A 247 -14.12 17.26 -3.14
CA GLY A 247 -13.53 16.23 -4.01
C GLY A 247 -12.17 15.74 -3.50
N THR A 248 -11.35 16.60 -2.89
CA THR A 248 -10.07 16.18 -2.28
C THR A 248 -10.26 15.23 -1.10
N PHE A 249 -11.31 15.38 -0.29
CA PHE A 249 -11.63 14.43 0.78
C PHE A 249 -11.89 13.04 0.21
N LEU A 250 -12.65 12.97 -0.88
CA LEU A 250 -12.99 11.70 -1.52
C LEU A 250 -11.76 11.04 -2.14
N ILE A 251 -10.89 11.81 -2.79
CA ILE A 251 -9.63 11.31 -3.36
C ILE A 251 -8.74 10.73 -2.26
N VAL A 252 -8.44 11.53 -1.22
CA VAL A 252 -7.52 11.10 -0.15
C VAL A 252 -8.11 9.90 0.60
N ALA A 253 -9.42 9.93 0.92
CA ALA A 253 -10.08 8.80 1.57
C ALA A 253 -10.07 7.54 0.70
N GLY A 254 -10.42 7.63 -0.58
CA GLY A 254 -10.42 6.48 -1.48
C GLY A 254 -9.03 5.87 -1.64
N SER A 255 -8.03 6.69 -1.95
CA SER A 255 -6.67 6.22 -2.23
C SER A 255 -6.03 5.56 -0.99
N TYR A 256 -6.13 6.20 0.18
CA TYR A 256 -5.53 5.65 1.40
C TYR A 256 -6.30 4.47 2.00
N SER A 257 -7.63 4.43 1.89
CA SER A 257 -8.44 3.34 2.48
C SER A 257 -8.42 2.05 1.66
N GLY A 258 -8.41 2.13 0.33
CA GLY A 258 -8.42 0.96 -0.55
C GLY A 258 -7.05 0.29 -0.70
N PHE A 259 -5.97 1.07 -0.60
CA PHE A 259 -4.62 0.58 -0.90
C PHE A 259 -4.15 -0.57 0.00
N PRO A 260 -4.32 -0.54 1.34
CA PRO A 260 -4.01 -1.68 2.20
C PRO A 260 -4.81 -2.94 1.86
N GLY A 261 -6.06 -2.77 1.39
CA GLY A 261 -6.90 -3.86 0.93
C GLY A 261 -6.30 -4.59 -0.27
N ILE A 262 -5.74 -3.87 -1.25
CA ILE A 262 -5.11 -4.47 -2.44
C ILE A 262 -3.91 -5.32 -2.06
N VAL A 263 -3.05 -4.80 -1.17
CA VAL A 263 -1.85 -5.52 -0.71
C VAL A 263 -2.24 -6.78 0.07
N ALA A 264 -3.23 -6.66 0.96
CA ALA A 264 -3.79 -7.80 1.69
C ALA A 264 -4.45 -8.82 0.73
N TRP A 265 -5.11 -8.35 -0.33
CA TRP A 265 -5.85 -9.21 -1.25
C TRP A 265 -4.93 -10.15 -2.03
N LEU A 266 -3.82 -9.65 -2.57
CA LEU A 266 -2.81 -10.51 -3.20
C LEU A 266 -2.14 -11.43 -2.18
N GLY A 267 -1.71 -10.88 -1.03
CA GLY A 267 -1.04 -11.65 0.02
C GLY A 267 -1.90 -12.80 0.56
N ASN A 268 -3.22 -12.60 0.57
CA ASN A 268 -4.19 -13.64 0.91
C ASN A 268 -4.38 -14.67 -0.20
N ASN A 269 -4.22 -14.31 -1.46
CA ASN A 269 -4.53 -15.20 -2.58
C ASN A 269 -3.32 -15.96 -3.11
N LEU A 270 -2.10 -15.62 -2.68
CA LEU A 270 -0.90 -16.42 -2.91
C LEU A 270 -0.65 -17.38 -1.75
N SER A 271 -0.38 -18.64 -2.09
CA SER A 271 0.01 -19.69 -1.14
C SER A 271 1.48 -20.08 -1.37
N GLY A 272 2.09 -20.69 -0.36
CA GLY A 272 3.52 -20.97 -0.31
C GLY A 272 4.31 -19.73 0.10
N GLN A 273 5.10 -19.86 1.16
CA GLN A 273 5.82 -18.74 1.78
C GLN A 273 6.73 -18.00 0.77
N TYR A 274 7.45 -18.73 -0.08
CA TYR A 274 8.38 -18.15 -1.06
C TYR A 274 7.64 -17.53 -2.26
N LYS A 275 6.67 -18.22 -2.85
CA LYS A 275 5.88 -17.68 -3.98
C LYS A 275 5.14 -16.41 -3.56
N ARG A 276 4.51 -16.41 -2.37
CA ARG A 276 3.86 -15.24 -1.79
C ARG A 276 4.84 -14.09 -1.57
N GLY A 277 6.02 -14.37 -1.01
CA GLY A 277 7.05 -13.35 -0.81
C GLY A 277 7.49 -12.69 -2.12
N VAL A 278 7.84 -13.49 -3.13
CA VAL A 278 8.22 -12.99 -4.45
C VAL A 278 7.07 -12.25 -5.14
N GLY A 279 5.86 -12.80 -5.10
CA GLY A 279 4.68 -12.18 -5.71
C GLY A 279 4.32 -10.84 -5.07
N MET A 280 4.42 -10.72 -3.73
CA MET A 280 4.22 -9.45 -3.03
C MET A 280 5.33 -8.44 -3.33
N ALA A 281 6.58 -8.90 -3.46
CA ALA A 281 7.70 -8.04 -3.85
C ALA A 281 7.53 -7.50 -5.28
N LEU A 282 7.10 -8.33 -6.24
CA LEU A 282 6.77 -7.90 -7.60
C LEU A 282 5.62 -6.91 -7.61
N HIS A 283 4.56 -7.23 -6.87
CA HIS A 283 3.37 -6.39 -6.74
C HIS A 283 3.69 -4.98 -6.26
N ILE A 284 4.42 -4.87 -5.15
CA ILE A 284 4.77 -3.58 -4.55
C ILE A 284 5.87 -2.89 -5.35
N GLY A 285 6.91 -3.62 -5.73
CA GLY A 285 8.08 -3.09 -6.45
C GLY A 285 7.71 -2.51 -7.81
N ILE A 286 7.00 -3.28 -8.64
CA ILE A 286 6.56 -2.81 -9.97
C ILE A 286 5.43 -1.79 -9.81
N GLY A 287 4.49 -2.04 -8.91
CA GLY A 287 3.37 -1.13 -8.70
C GLY A 287 3.78 0.29 -8.33
N ASN A 288 4.89 0.45 -7.59
CA ASN A 288 5.42 1.76 -7.22
C ASN A 288 6.00 2.58 -8.38
N PHE A 289 6.20 1.99 -9.57
CA PHE A 289 6.58 2.78 -10.76
C PHE A 289 5.53 3.82 -11.15
N SER A 290 4.27 3.68 -10.71
CA SER A 290 3.26 4.73 -10.88
C SER A 290 3.67 6.05 -10.23
N GLY A 291 4.52 6.03 -9.20
CA GLY A 291 5.05 7.25 -8.55
C GLY A 291 5.96 8.07 -9.46
N ALA A 292 6.67 7.42 -10.39
CA ALA A 292 7.45 8.13 -11.41
C ALA A 292 6.54 8.90 -12.37
N ILE A 293 5.36 8.36 -12.67
CA ILE A 293 4.33 9.04 -13.46
C ILE A 293 3.73 10.16 -12.61
N ALA A 294 3.17 9.84 -11.45
CA ALA A 294 2.45 10.78 -10.57
C ALA A 294 3.28 12.02 -10.17
N SER A 295 4.60 11.88 -9.99
CA SER A 295 5.49 13.01 -9.69
C SER A 295 5.65 14.03 -10.82
N ASN A 296 5.18 13.74 -12.04
CA ASN A 296 5.37 14.58 -13.23
C ASN A 296 4.07 15.10 -13.86
N ILE A 297 2.89 14.74 -13.34
CA ILE A 297 1.61 15.03 -14.01
C ILE A 297 0.94 16.35 -13.58
N PHE A 298 1.26 16.88 -12.39
CA PHE A 298 0.74 18.16 -11.90
C PHE A 298 1.76 19.28 -12.15
N ARG A 299 1.84 19.73 -13.40
CA ARG A 299 2.83 20.71 -13.85
C ARG A 299 2.35 22.14 -13.62
N THR A 300 3.29 23.04 -13.37
CA THR A 300 3.02 24.47 -13.17
C THR A 300 2.33 25.13 -14.37
N GLN A 301 2.62 24.68 -15.60
CA GLN A 301 1.99 25.16 -16.83
C GLN A 301 0.50 24.78 -16.98
N ASP A 302 0.05 23.76 -16.25
CA ASP A 302 -1.35 23.28 -16.31
C ASP A 302 -2.24 23.96 -15.25
N LYS A 303 -1.67 24.90 -14.48
CA LYS A 303 -2.41 25.70 -13.50
C LYS A 303 -3.51 26.55 -14.15
N PRO A 304 -4.61 26.84 -13.43
CA PRO A 304 -4.97 26.36 -12.08
C PRO A 304 -5.79 25.07 -12.10
N ARG A 305 -6.11 24.53 -13.28
CA ARG A 305 -7.10 23.45 -13.41
C ARG A 305 -6.50 22.05 -13.41
N PHE A 306 -5.22 21.90 -13.73
CA PHE A 306 -4.50 20.63 -13.76
C PHE A 306 -5.26 19.51 -14.49
N ILE A 307 -5.90 19.83 -15.62
CA ILE A 307 -6.79 18.90 -16.33
C ILE A 307 -6.04 17.62 -16.73
N LEU A 308 -4.79 17.75 -17.18
CA LEU A 308 -3.96 16.61 -17.54
C LEU A 308 -3.67 15.72 -16.32
N GLY A 309 -3.28 16.31 -15.18
CA GLY A 309 -2.99 15.59 -13.95
C GLY A 309 -4.21 14.79 -13.48
N HIS A 310 -5.36 15.45 -13.34
CA HIS A 310 -6.59 14.77 -12.97
C HIS A 310 -7.04 13.72 -13.99
N GLY A 311 -6.83 13.97 -15.29
CA GLY A 311 -7.14 13.02 -16.37
C GLY A 311 -6.30 11.74 -16.32
N ILE A 312 -4.99 11.86 -16.03
CA ILE A 312 -4.10 10.71 -15.88
C ILE A 312 -4.46 9.91 -14.62
N GLU A 313 -4.81 10.58 -13.52
CA GLU A 313 -5.28 9.88 -12.32
C GLU A 313 -6.62 9.16 -12.53
N LEU A 314 -7.54 9.77 -13.29
CA LEU A 314 -8.77 9.11 -13.71
C LEU A 314 -8.51 7.89 -14.60
N MET A 315 -7.48 7.93 -15.45
CA MET A 315 -7.05 6.76 -16.23
C MET A 315 -6.55 5.64 -15.33
N PHE A 316 -5.73 5.94 -14.32
CA PHE A 316 -5.33 4.94 -13.31
C PHE A 316 -6.53 4.35 -12.59
N VAL A 317 -7.44 5.18 -12.06
CA VAL A 317 -8.68 4.72 -11.40
C VAL A 317 -9.52 3.87 -12.37
N GLY A 318 -9.60 4.26 -13.65
CA GLY A 318 -10.30 3.53 -14.70
C GLY A 318 -9.76 2.10 -14.92
N ILE A 319 -8.44 1.92 -14.88
CA ILE A 319 -7.81 0.58 -14.92
C ILE A 319 -8.34 -0.28 -13.77
N GLY A 320 -8.39 0.28 -12.55
CA GLY A 320 -8.92 -0.40 -11.37
C GLY A 320 -10.40 -0.76 -11.50
N MET A 321 -11.22 0.19 -11.96
CA MET A 321 -12.66 0.02 -12.17
C MET A 321 -13.00 -1.11 -13.16
N ILE A 322 -12.11 -1.45 -14.08
CA ILE A 322 -12.28 -2.56 -15.03
C ILE A 322 -11.68 -3.86 -14.49
N LEU A 323 -10.41 -3.82 -14.07
CA LEU A 323 -9.67 -5.04 -13.72
C LEU A 323 -10.12 -5.65 -12.39
N LEU A 324 -10.59 -4.86 -11.44
CA LEU A 324 -11.07 -5.39 -10.16
C LEU A 324 -12.32 -6.25 -10.34
N PRO A 325 -13.41 -5.80 -10.99
CA PRO A 325 -14.58 -6.65 -11.26
C PRO A 325 -14.23 -7.90 -12.09
N VAL A 326 -13.35 -7.77 -13.09
CA VAL A 326 -12.87 -8.91 -13.88
C VAL A 326 -12.17 -9.95 -12.99
N THR A 327 -11.31 -9.49 -12.08
CA THR A 327 -10.61 -10.37 -11.12
C THR A 327 -11.58 -11.07 -10.18
N VAL A 328 -12.56 -10.35 -9.63
CA VAL A 328 -13.62 -10.91 -8.78
C VAL A 328 -14.42 -11.95 -9.54
N PHE A 329 -14.77 -11.68 -10.80
CA PHE A 329 -15.49 -12.63 -11.65
C PHE A 329 -14.66 -13.91 -11.87
N VAL A 330 -13.39 -13.78 -12.26
CA VAL A 330 -12.49 -14.92 -12.47
C VAL A 330 -12.31 -15.73 -11.17
N TYR A 331 -12.07 -15.08 -10.04
CA TYR A 331 -11.96 -15.75 -8.73
C TYR A 331 -13.23 -16.47 -8.33
N SER A 332 -14.39 -15.84 -8.53
CA SER A 332 -15.69 -16.45 -8.25
C SER A 332 -15.93 -17.69 -9.11
N ARG A 333 -15.59 -17.65 -10.40
CA ARG A 333 -15.68 -18.80 -11.31
C ARG A 333 -14.74 -19.93 -10.91
N ILE A 334 -13.50 -19.61 -10.53
CA ILE A 334 -12.53 -20.61 -10.07
C ILE A 334 -12.99 -21.23 -8.75
N ASN A 335 -13.45 -20.42 -7.79
CA ASN A 335 -14.01 -20.91 -6.54
C ASN A 335 -15.22 -21.81 -6.80
N LEU A 336 -16.17 -21.43 -7.66
CA LEU A 336 -17.31 -22.28 -7.96
C LEU A 336 -16.90 -23.63 -8.58
N LYS A 337 -15.94 -23.62 -9.53
CA LYS A 337 -15.40 -24.85 -10.12
C LYS A 337 -14.75 -25.75 -9.06
N ARG A 338 -13.98 -25.16 -8.15
CA ARG A 338 -13.35 -25.85 -7.01
C ARG A 338 -14.36 -26.41 -6.02
N ALA A 339 -15.48 -25.72 -5.79
CA ALA A 339 -16.56 -26.22 -4.94
C ALA A 339 -17.17 -27.50 -5.49
N ARG A 340 -17.52 -27.49 -6.78
CA ARG A 340 -18.07 -28.66 -7.47
C ARG A 340 -17.10 -29.85 -7.47
N PHE A 341 -15.81 -29.60 -7.67
CA PHE A 341 -14.78 -30.64 -7.56
C PHE A 341 -14.76 -31.26 -6.16
N MET A 342 -14.76 -30.43 -5.11
CA MET A 342 -14.75 -30.93 -3.72
C MET A 342 -16.03 -31.68 -3.35
N GLU A 343 -17.20 -31.28 -3.89
CA GLU A 343 -18.45 -32.03 -3.77
C GLU A 343 -18.35 -33.41 -4.42
N ARG A 344 -17.84 -33.50 -5.65
CA ARG A 344 -17.62 -34.78 -6.34
C ARG A 344 -16.63 -35.69 -5.61
N VAL A 345 -15.59 -35.13 -4.99
CA VAL A 345 -14.68 -35.88 -4.12
C VAL A 345 -15.42 -36.43 -2.89
N ALA A 346 -16.28 -35.62 -2.26
CA ALA A 346 -17.09 -36.07 -1.12
C ALA A 346 -18.10 -37.16 -1.50
N GLU A 347 -18.63 -37.12 -2.72
CA GLU A 347 -19.51 -38.15 -3.30
C GLU A 347 -18.76 -39.40 -3.80
N GLY A 348 -17.42 -39.41 -3.72
CA GLY A 348 -16.58 -40.53 -4.20
C GLY A 348 -16.45 -40.62 -5.72
N LEU A 349 -16.93 -39.61 -6.47
CA LEU A 349 -16.87 -39.53 -7.93
C LEU A 349 -15.50 -39.06 -8.45
N GLU A 350 -14.67 -38.46 -7.59
CA GLU A 350 -13.31 -38.02 -7.91
C GLU A 350 -12.34 -38.39 -6.76
N LYS A 351 -11.08 -38.66 -7.09
CA LYS A 351 -10.05 -38.96 -6.08
C LYS A 351 -9.59 -37.68 -5.39
N GLN A 352 -9.53 -37.70 -4.06
CA GLN A 352 -8.92 -36.62 -3.30
C GLN A 352 -7.41 -36.54 -3.62
N PRO A 353 -6.89 -35.36 -4.00
CA PRO A 353 -5.47 -35.19 -4.21
C PRO A 353 -4.70 -35.46 -2.92
N SER A 354 -3.52 -36.08 -3.05
CA SER A 354 -2.62 -36.33 -1.93
C SER A 354 -2.13 -35.02 -1.30
N VAL A 355 -1.69 -35.07 -0.04
CA VAL A 355 -1.13 -33.89 0.66
C VAL A 355 0.06 -33.30 -0.09
N LYS A 356 0.86 -34.13 -0.77
CA LYS A 356 2.00 -33.69 -1.58
C LYS A 356 1.54 -32.94 -2.84
N GLU A 357 0.55 -33.46 -3.55
CA GLU A 357 -0.03 -32.77 -4.73
C GLU A 357 -0.68 -31.44 -4.34
N LEU A 358 -1.40 -31.39 -3.21
CA LEU A 358 -2.00 -30.16 -2.71
C LEU A 358 -0.92 -29.12 -2.38
N ARG A 359 0.20 -29.54 -1.78
CA ARG A 359 1.38 -28.70 -1.52
C ARG A 359 1.96 -28.13 -2.82
N GLU A 360 2.22 -28.97 -3.81
CA GLU A 360 2.80 -28.58 -5.09
C GLU A 360 1.90 -27.62 -5.89
N LEU A 361 0.57 -27.79 -5.79
CA LEU A 361 -0.40 -26.91 -6.44
C LEU A 361 -0.51 -25.54 -5.78
N GLY A 362 -0.13 -25.39 -4.51
CA GLY A 362 -0.17 -24.09 -3.84
C GLY A 362 -1.59 -23.49 -3.79
N ASP A 363 -1.72 -22.24 -4.22
CA ASP A 363 -2.99 -21.52 -4.33
C ASP A 363 -3.90 -22.05 -5.47
N ARG A 364 -3.35 -22.92 -6.34
CA ARG A 364 -4.09 -23.60 -7.40
C ARG A 364 -4.81 -24.85 -6.90
N ALA A 365 -4.54 -25.28 -5.67
CA ALA A 365 -5.13 -26.47 -5.08
C ALA A 365 -6.68 -26.36 -5.05
N PRO A 366 -7.41 -27.46 -5.30
CA PRO A 366 -8.87 -27.45 -5.37
C PRO A 366 -9.54 -27.13 -4.03
N ASN A 367 -8.84 -27.33 -2.90
CA ASN A 367 -9.31 -26.96 -1.57
C ASN A 367 -8.91 -25.53 -1.15
N PHE A 368 -8.09 -24.82 -1.94
CA PHE A 368 -7.75 -23.43 -1.69
C PHE A 368 -8.88 -22.52 -2.21
N ARG A 369 -9.36 -21.63 -1.35
CA ARG A 369 -10.37 -20.63 -1.71
C ARG A 369 -9.73 -19.26 -1.84
N TYR A 370 -9.94 -18.64 -3.00
CA TYR A 370 -9.59 -17.25 -3.19
C TYR A 370 -10.54 -16.38 -2.37
N ILE A 371 -9.99 -15.44 -1.61
CA ILE A 371 -10.76 -14.38 -0.98
C ILE A 371 -11.15 -13.41 -2.08
N LEU A 372 -12.43 -13.03 -2.10
CA LEU A 372 -12.99 -12.10 -3.07
C LEU A 372 -12.68 -10.68 -2.72
#